data_AF-A0ABC8ZR34-F1
#
_entry.id   AF-A0ABC8ZR34-F1
#
_cell.length_a   1.000
_cell.length_b   1.000
_cell.length_c   1.000
_cell.angle_alpha   90.00
_cell.angle_beta   90.00
_cell.angle_gamma   90.00
#
_symmetry.space_group_name_H-M   'P 1'
#
loop_
_entity.id
_entity.type
_entity.pdbx_description
1 polymer ?
#
loop_
_entity_poly.entity_id
_entity_poly.type
_entity_poly.pdbx_seq_one_letter_code
_entity_poly.pdbx_strand_id
1 'polypeptide(L)'
;MASALARRARGSAAVLWGAARGFASVGSDIVSVAPGVSLQKARSWDEGVATKFSTTPLKDIFYGKKVVIFGLPGAYTGVCSQAHVPSYKNNIDKLKAKGIDSVICVAVNDPYVLNGWAEKLQAKDAIEFYGDFDGSFHKSLDLEIDLSAALLGRRSHSFH
;
A
#
# COMPACT_ATOMS: atom_id res chain seq x y z
N MET A 1 -14.34 -5.08 52.76
CA MET A 1 -14.52 -6.09 51.70
C MET A 1 -14.42 -5.37 50.36
N ALA A 2 -13.48 -5.80 49.53
CA ALA A 2 -13.15 -5.22 48.23
C ALA A 2 -14.19 -5.57 47.15
N SER A 3 -14.40 -4.65 46.19
CA SER A 3 -14.75 -4.90 44.77
C SER A 3 -15.11 -3.53 44.17
N ALA A 4 -14.20 -2.74 43.59
CA ALA A 4 -13.52 -2.91 42.30
C ALA A 4 -14.48 -3.21 41.14
N LEU A 5 -14.90 -2.18 40.39
CA LEU A 5 -15.19 -2.23 38.95
C LEU A 5 -15.43 -0.82 38.38
N ALA A 6 -14.42 0.03 38.50
CA ALA A 6 -14.22 1.13 37.57
C ALA A 6 -13.30 0.61 36.46
N ARG A 7 -13.84 0.42 35.25
CA ARG A 7 -13.11 0.45 33.95
C ARG A 7 -14.14 0.38 32.82
N ARG A 8 -14.66 1.56 32.44
CA ARG A 8 -15.29 1.75 31.13
C ARG A 8 -14.27 1.36 30.05
N ALA A 9 -14.66 0.44 29.18
CA ALA A 9 -13.89 -0.02 28.04
C ALA A 9 -13.41 1.15 27.18
N ARG A 10 -12.13 1.49 27.29
CA ARG A 10 -11.34 2.14 26.24
C ARG A 10 -10.45 1.05 25.68
N GLY A 11 -10.78 0.54 24.49
CA GLY A 11 -9.92 -0.41 23.79
C GLY A 11 -10.71 -1.36 22.90
N SER A 12 -10.81 -1.02 21.61
CA SER A 12 -11.01 -2.05 20.58
C SER A 12 -10.54 -1.65 19.18
N ALA A 13 -10.29 -0.36 18.90
CA ALA A 13 -9.70 0.06 17.62
C ALA A 13 -8.16 0.10 17.63
N ALA A 14 -7.55 0.42 18.77
CA ALA A 14 -6.09 0.64 18.87
C ALA A 14 -5.27 -0.67 18.85
N VAL A 15 -5.87 -1.81 19.14
CA VAL A 15 -5.15 -3.09 19.30
C VAL A 15 -4.77 -3.72 17.95
N LEU A 16 -5.50 -3.41 16.87
CA LEU A 16 -5.18 -3.89 15.52
C LEU A 16 -4.05 -3.10 14.84
N TRP A 17 -3.61 -1.99 15.46
CA TRP A 17 -2.74 -0.97 14.84
C TRP A 17 -1.45 -0.76 15.65
N GLY A 18 -0.99 -1.79 16.37
CA GLY A 18 0.35 -1.84 16.96
C GLY A 18 1.39 -1.82 15.85
N ALA A 19 1.98 -0.64 15.62
CA ALA A 19 2.79 -0.37 14.45
C ALA A 19 4.19 -1.00 14.55
N ALA A 20 4.39 -2.14 13.90
CA ALA A 20 5.64 -2.35 13.18
C ALA A 20 5.58 -1.45 11.93
N ARG A 21 6.15 -0.24 12.02
CA ARG A 21 6.41 0.57 10.83
C ARG A 21 7.65 -0.04 10.18
N GLY A 22 7.44 -0.94 9.22
CA GLY A 22 8.53 -1.31 8.32
C GLY A 22 8.94 -0.04 7.56
N PHE A 23 10.21 0.34 7.60
CA PHE A 23 10.72 1.40 6.74
C PHE A 23 11.32 0.71 5.53
N ALA A 24 10.81 1.01 4.33
CA ALA A 24 11.65 0.87 3.14
C ALA A 24 12.67 2.01 3.23
N SER A 25 13.89 1.70 3.67
CA SER A 25 14.90 2.75 3.87
C SER A 25 15.20 3.50 2.57
N VAL A 26 15.47 4.80 2.68
CA VAL A 26 15.95 5.61 1.56
C VAL A 26 17.23 4.97 1.00
N GLY A 27 17.23 4.66 -0.30
CA GLY A 27 18.38 4.07 -0.99
C GLY A 27 18.39 2.54 -1.07
N SER A 28 17.35 1.85 -0.61
CA SER A 28 17.22 0.41 -0.83
C SER A 28 16.99 0.07 -2.31
N ASP A 29 17.78 -0.86 -2.83
CA ASP A 29 17.51 -1.50 -4.12
C ASP A 29 16.38 -2.52 -3.94
N ILE A 30 15.14 -2.05 -4.02
CA ILE A 30 13.94 -2.90 -3.85
C ILE A 30 13.87 -4.02 -4.89
N VAL A 31 14.50 -3.85 -6.05
CA VAL A 31 14.56 -4.86 -7.11
C VAL A 31 15.49 -6.01 -6.67
N SER A 32 16.55 -5.70 -5.93
CA SER A 32 17.45 -6.71 -5.36
C SER A 32 16.81 -7.52 -4.22
N VAL A 33 15.94 -6.89 -3.42
CA VAL A 33 15.29 -7.54 -2.27
C VAL A 33 14.13 -8.45 -2.71
N ALA A 34 13.47 -8.10 -3.82
CA ALA A 34 12.32 -8.81 -4.34
C ALA A 34 12.54 -9.24 -5.82
N PRO A 35 13.54 -10.09 -6.11
CA PRO A 35 13.87 -10.44 -7.49
C PRO A 35 12.73 -11.23 -8.14
N GLY A 36 12.37 -10.86 -9.36
CA GLY A 36 11.33 -11.54 -10.14
C GLY A 36 9.89 -11.26 -9.71
N VAL A 37 9.68 -10.37 -8.73
CA VAL A 37 8.35 -9.92 -8.33
C VAL A 37 7.81 -8.91 -9.36
N SER A 38 6.49 -8.99 -9.60
CA SER A 38 5.75 -8.06 -10.44
C SER A 38 4.47 -7.62 -9.75
N LEU A 39 4.12 -6.34 -9.90
CA LEU A 39 2.89 -5.75 -9.37
C LEU A 39 1.88 -5.53 -10.49
N GLN A 40 0.60 -5.34 -10.16
CA GLN A 40 -0.44 -5.05 -11.14
C GLN A 40 -0.86 -3.59 -11.05
N LYS A 41 -0.56 -2.79 -12.08
CA LYS A 41 -1.03 -1.40 -12.12
C LYS A 41 -2.55 -1.36 -12.08
N ALA A 42 -3.11 -0.45 -11.26
CA ALA A 42 -4.53 -0.27 -11.11
C ALA A 42 -5.19 0.05 -12.46
N ARG A 43 -6.21 -0.73 -12.81
CA ARG A 43 -6.87 -0.70 -14.13
C ARG A 43 -8.31 -1.17 -14.06
N SER A 44 -9.09 -0.93 -15.12
CA SER A 44 -10.42 -1.53 -15.28
C SER A 44 -10.31 -3.03 -15.63
N TRP A 45 -11.44 -3.75 -15.52
CA TRP A 45 -11.51 -5.15 -15.96
C TRP A 45 -11.21 -5.29 -17.45
N ASP A 46 -11.83 -4.43 -18.28
CA ASP A 46 -11.68 -4.45 -19.74
C ASP A 46 -10.23 -4.20 -20.18
N GLU A 47 -9.52 -3.28 -19.51
CA GLU A 47 -8.09 -3.07 -19.73
C GLU A 47 -7.28 -4.31 -19.32
N GLY A 48 -7.67 -4.97 -18.23
CA GLY A 48 -7.09 -6.26 -17.82
C GLY A 48 -7.24 -7.32 -18.91
N VAL A 49 -8.43 -7.46 -19.51
CA VAL A 49 -8.67 -8.40 -20.61
C VAL A 49 -7.85 -8.03 -21.85
N ALA A 50 -7.86 -6.75 -22.24
CA ALA A 50 -7.13 -6.25 -23.41
C ALA A 50 -5.61 -6.47 -23.30
N THR A 51 -5.06 -6.37 -22.08
CA THR A 51 -3.64 -6.58 -21.78
C THR A 51 -3.29 -8.03 -21.43
N LYS A 52 -4.24 -8.96 -21.53
CA LYS A 52 -4.08 -10.38 -21.13
C LYS A 52 -3.59 -10.52 -19.68
N PHE A 53 -4.12 -9.67 -18.80
CA PHE A 53 -3.80 -9.63 -17.38
C PHE A 53 -2.31 -9.42 -17.07
N SER A 54 -1.64 -8.60 -17.89
CA SER A 54 -0.21 -8.31 -17.72
C SER A 54 0.14 -7.78 -16.32
N THR A 55 1.38 -8.00 -15.92
CA THR A 55 1.97 -7.49 -14.68
C THR A 55 3.14 -6.55 -15.02
N THR A 56 3.54 -5.72 -14.07
CA THR A 56 4.65 -4.79 -14.18
C THR A 56 5.79 -5.26 -13.27
N PRO A 57 6.90 -5.76 -13.84
CA PRO A 57 8.10 -6.10 -13.09
C PRO A 57 8.59 -4.92 -12.24
N LEU A 58 9.11 -5.19 -11.04
CA LEU A 58 9.66 -4.11 -10.19
C LEU A 58 10.76 -3.32 -10.92
N LYS A 59 11.56 -3.97 -11.77
CA LYS A 59 12.57 -3.29 -12.58
C LYS A 59 11.97 -2.15 -13.42
N ASP A 60 10.80 -2.34 -14.01
CA ASP A 60 10.17 -1.32 -14.87
C ASP A 60 9.62 -0.14 -14.05
N ILE A 61 9.29 -0.40 -12.78
CA ILE A 61 8.81 0.59 -11.82
C ILE A 61 9.99 1.44 -11.30
N PHE A 62 11.11 0.81 -10.92
CA PHE A 62 12.18 1.46 -10.15
C PHE A 62 13.47 1.77 -10.92
N TYR A 63 13.77 1.06 -12.03
CA TYR A 63 15.05 1.20 -12.72
C TYR A 63 15.25 2.62 -13.27
N GLY A 64 16.35 3.26 -12.85
CA GLY A 64 16.71 4.61 -13.28
C GLY A 64 15.78 5.72 -12.78
N LYS A 65 14.90 5.44 -11.81
CA LYS A 65 13.92 6.38 -11.29
C LYS A 65 14.07 6.54 -9.77
N LYS A 66 13.87 7.75 -9.28
CA LYS A 66 13.65 8.05 -7.86
C LYS A 66 12.18 7.92 -7.56
N VAL A 67 11.81 6.78 -6.98
CA VAL A 67 10.42 6.45 -6.66
C VAL A 67 10.19 6.53 -5.16
N VAL A 68 9.13 7.21 -4.76
CA VAL A 68 8.60 7.10 -3.39
C VAL A 68 7.52 6.03 -3.39
N ILE A 69 7.69 5.01 -2.55
CA ILE A 69 6.71 3.93 -2.36
C ILE A 69 6.12 4.02 -0.96
N PHE A 70 4.81 3.85 -0.86
CA PHE A 70 4.15 3.61 0.41
C PHE A 70 3.14 2.49 0.28
N GLY A 71 2.88 1.81 1.39
CA GLY A 71 1.93 0.71 1.45
C GLY A 71 0.89 0.85 2.55
N LEU A 72 -0.21 0.14 2.38
CA LEU A 72 -1.30 0.05 3.34
C LEU A 72 -2.00 -1.30 3.26
N PRO A 73 -2.65 -1.76 4.34
CA PRO A 73 -3.22 -3.11 4.41
C PRO A 73 -4.17 -3.45 3.27
N GLY A 74 -5.00 -2.50 2.85
CA GLY A 74 -5.88 -2.68 1.71
C GLY A 74 -6.72 -1.44 1.39
N ALA A 75 -7.20 -1.36 0.15
CA ALA A 75 -8.15 -0.35 -0.27
C ALA A 75 -9.36 -0.30 0.67
N TYR A 76 -9.90 0.89 0.91
CA TYR A 76 -11.05 1.14 1.80
C TYR A 76 -10.83 0.81 3.29
N THR A 77 -9.61 0.46 3.72
CA THR A 77 -9.32 0.18 5.13
C THR A 77 -8.91 1.46 5.89
N GLY A 78 -9.61 1.71 7.01
CA GLY A 78 -9.24 2.61 8.13
C GLY A 78 -8.52 3.94 7.82
N VAL A 79 -7.65 4.35 8.75
CA VAL A 79 -6.95 5.66 8.76
C VAL A 79 -5.99 5.82 7.56
N CYS A 80 -5.55 4.72 6.95
CA CYS A 80 -4.65 4.72 5.79
C CYS A 80 -5.29 5.45 4.59
N SER A 81 -6.60 5.34 4.42
CA SER A 81 -7.34 6.04 3.36
C SER A 81 -7.53 7.53 3.63
N GLN A 82 -7.61 7.94 4.90
CA GLN A 82 -7.97 9.31 5.29
C GLN A 82 -6.77 10.25 5.38
N ALA A 83 -5.56 9.71 5.60
CA ALA A 83 -4.36 10.53 5.82
C ALA A 83 -3.21 10.25 4.84
N HIS A 84 -2.93 8.99 4.46
CA HIS A 84 -1.72 8.69 3.67
C HIS A 84 -1.86 9.17 2.23
N VAL A 85 -2.85 8.67 1.49
CA VAL A 85 -3.03 9.02 0.07
C VAL A 85 -3.22 10.53 -0.12
N PRO A 86 -4.09 11.23 0.64
CA PRO A 86 -4.24 12.68 0.51
C PRO A 86 -2.95 13.46 0.82
N SER A 87 -2.13 13.01 1.79
CA SER A 87 -0.87 13.66 2.12
C SER A 87 0.12 13.64 0.95
N TYR A 88 0.29 12.48 0.29
CA TYR A 88 1.15 12.37 -0.88
C TYR A 88 0.61 13.19 -2.05
N LYS A 89 -0.71 13.11 -2.32
CA LYS A 89 -1.36 13.89 -3.37
C LYS A 89 -1.12 15.39 -3.18
N ASN A 90 -1.35 15.91 -1.97
CA ASN A 90 -1.20 17.34 -1.67
C ASN A 90 0.25 17.84 -1.68
N ASN A 91 1.24 16.94 -1.62
CA ASN A 91 2.66 17.28 -1.63
C ASN A 91 3.37 16.82 -2.91
N ILE A 92 2.64 16.37 -3.93
CA ILE A 92 3.23 15.80 -5.14
C ILE A 92 4.19 16.77 -5.85
N ASP A 93 3.86 18.04 -5.91
CA ASP A 93 4.71 19.06 -6.54
C ASP A 93 6.01 19.29 -5.77
N LYS A 94 5.95 19.22 -4.43
CA LYS A 94 7.16 19.30 -3.58
C LYS A 94 8.05 18.08 -3.75
N LEU A 95 7.46 16.90 -3.95
CA LEU A 95 8.21 15.67 -4.22
C LEU A 95 8.88 15.75 -5.60
N LYS A 96 8.14 16.16 -6.63
CA LYS A 96 8.68 16.40 -7.97
C LYS A 96 9.81 17.45 -7.96
N ALA A 97 9.66 18.54 -7.21
CA ALA A 97 10.71 19.56 -7.06
C ALA A 97 11.99 19.03 -6.38
N LYS A 98 11.89 17.95 -5.60
CA LYS A 98 13.05 17.24 -5.02
C LYS A 98 13.65 16.19 -5.97
N GLY A 99 13.16 16.10 -7.20
CA GLY A 99 13.60 15.13 -8.20
C GLY A 99 13.04 13.72 -7.99
N ILE A 100 11.87 13.58 -7.35
CA ILE A 100 11.13 12.32 -7.34
C ILE A 100 10.37 12.18 -8.66
N ASP A 101 10.61 11.08 -9.36
CA ASP A 101 10.00 10.79 -10.68
C ASP A 101 8.56 10.32 -10.53
N SER A 102 8.29 9.46 -9.54
CA SER A 102 6.96 8.92 -9.29
C SER A 102 6.72 8.61 -7.81
N VAL A 103 5.43 8.64 -7.44
CA VAL A 103 4.94 8.21 -6.14
C VAL A 103 3.99 7.06 -6.37
N ILE A 104 4.22 5.93 -5.69
CA ILE A 104 3.41 4.73 -5.86
C ILE A 104 2.79 4.28 -4.53
N CYS A 105 1.55 3.83 -4.62
CA CYS A 105 0.80 3.20 -3.54
C CYS A 105 0.65 1.71 -3.84
N VAL A 106 1.13 0.85 -2.93
CA VAL A 106 1.02 -0.61 -3.08
C VAL A 106 0.14 -1.19 -1.98
N ALA A 107 -0.77 -2.10 -2.33
CA ALA A 107 -1.59 -2.81 -1.35
C ALA A 107 -1.86 -4.24 -1.80
N VAL A 108 -2.10 -5.12 -0.83
CA VAL A 108 -2.56 -6.49 -1.11
C VAL A 108 -4.03 -6.43 -1.52
N ASN A 109 -4.28 -6.15 -2.79
CA ASN A 109 -5.59 -6.09 -3.44
C ASN A 109 -5.40 -6.42 -4.93
N ASP A 110 -6.48 -6.83 -5.59
CA ASP A 110 -6.52 -6.84 -7.05
C ASP A 110 -6.44 -5.41 -7.63
N PRO A 111 -5.96 -5.25 -8.88
CA PRO A 111 -5.80 -3.93 -9.49
C PRO A 111 -7.12 -3.21 -9.77
N TYR A 112 -8.25 -3.93 -9.80
CA TYR A 112 -9.56 -3.36 -10.14
C TYR A 112 -10.18 -2.63 -8.96
N VAL A 113 -10.10 -3.24 -7.77
CA VAL A 113 -10.47 -2.61 -6.50
C VAL A 113 -9.62 -1.37 -6.25
N LEU A 114 -8.31 -1.46 -6.50
CA LEU A 114 -7.42 -0.30 -6.39
C LEU A 114 -7.76 0.79 -7.40
N ASN A 115 -8.17 0.44 -8.63
CA ASN A 115 -8.59 1.41 -9.63
C ASN A 115 -9.80 2.22 -9.15
N GLY A 116 -10.87 1.54 -8.73
CA GLY A 116 -12.07 2.22 -8.23
C GLY A 116 -11.78 3.05 -6.96
N TRP A 117 -10.88 2.57 -6.11
CA TRP A 117 -10.48 3.31 -4.92
C TRP A 117 -9.67 4.57 -5.25
N ALA A 118 -8.73 4.48 -6.17
CA ALA A 118 -7.93 5.61 -6.63
C ALA A 118 -8.80 6.69 -7.31
N GLU A 119 -9.82 6.28 -8.06
CA GLU A 119 -10.85 7.17 -8.64
C GLU A 119 -11.66 7.87 -7.56
N LYS A 120 -12.14 7.12 -6.56
CA LYS A 120 -12.86 7.69 -5.41
C LYS A 120 -12.04 8.71 -4.64
N LEU A 121 -10.74 8.51 -4.52
CA LEU A 121 -9.80 9.44 -3.87
C LEU A 121 -9.34 10.57 -4.79
N GLN A 122 -9.71 10.53 -6.08
CA GLN A 122 -9.24 11.44 -7.11
C GLN A 122 -7.70 11.57 -7.11
N ALA A 123 -6.98 10.45 -6.96
CA ALA A 123 -5.53 10.45 -6.74
C ALA A 123 -4.70 9.93 -7.92
N LYS A 124 -5.37 9.48 -9.00
CA LYS A 124 -4.73 8.87 -10.19
C LYS A 124 -3.83 9.82 -10.98
N ASP A 125 -4.00 11.12 -10.81
CA ASP A 125 -3.19 12.18 -11.43
C ASP A 125 -1.85 12.43 -10.69
N ALA A 126 -1.79 12.08 -9.40
CA ALA A 126 -0.64 12.32 -8.55
C ALA A 126 0.11 11.04 -8.14
N ILE A 127 -0.60 9.92 -7.99
CA ILE A 127 -0.08 8.68 -7.41
C ILE A 127 -0.43 7.51 -8.33
N GLU A 128 0.54 6.64 -8.59
CA GLU A 128 0.30 5.38 -9.28
C GLU A 128 -0.09 4.29 -8.26
N PHE A 129 -1.15 3.55 -8.54
CA PHE A 129 -1.63 2.50 -7.64
C PHE A 129 -1.29 1.14 -8.21
N TYR A 130 -0.80 0.25 -7.35
CA TYR A 130 -0.35 -1.09 -7.69
C TYR A 130 -0.93 -2.12 -6.73
N GLY A 131 -1.55 -3.16 -7.31
CA GLY A 131 -1.97 -4.36 -6.61
C GLY A 131 -0.81 -5.32 -6.43
N ASP A 132 -0.76 -5.93 -5.26
CA ASP A 132 0.03 -7.10 -4.92
C ASP A 132 -0.94 -8.24 -4.59
N PHE A 133 -1.64 -8.75 -5.61
CA PHE A 133 -2.85 -9.58 -5.41
C PHE A 133 -2.61 -10.85 -4.57
N ASP A 134 -1.40 -11.43 -4.63
CA ASP A 134 -1.01 -12.64 -3.92
C ASP A 134 -0.16 -12.36 -2.67
N GLY A 135 0.16 -11.09 -2.40
CA GLY A 135 1.00 -10.68 -1.28
C GLY A 135 2.50 -10.97 -1.47
N SER A 136 2.93 -11.44 -2.65
CA SER A 136 4.31 -11.88 -2.88
C SER A 136 5.32 -10.76 -2.69
N PHE A 137 4.97 -9.54 -3.12
CA PHE A 137 5.82 -8.37 -2.92
C PHE A 137 6.00 -8.05 -1.44
N HIS A 138 4.91 -7.91 -0.68
CA HIS A 138 5.01 -7.57 0.73
C HIS A 138 5.67 -8.67 1.55
N LYS A 139 5.40 -9.93 1.21
CA LYS A 139 6.07 -11.08 1.84
C LYS A 139 7.58 -11.07 1.62
N SER A 140 8.04 -10.73 0.41
CA SER A 140 9.48 -10.63 0.10
C SER A 140 10.21 -9.56 0.91
N LEU A 141 9.47 -8.55 1.40
CA LEU A 141 9.99 -7.46 2.20
C LEU A 141 9.79 -7.67 3.71
N ASP A 142 9.25 -8.82 4.13
CA ASP A 142 8.83 -9.07 5.52
C ASP A 142 7.81 -8.01 6.03
N LEU A 143 6.91 -7.59 5.13
CA LEU A 143 5.86 -6.60 5.39
C LEU A 143 4.46 -7.23 5.38
N GLU A 144 4.33 -8.55 5.52
CA GLU A 144 3.03 -9.22 5.62
C GLU A 144 2.49 -9.21 7.07
N ILE A 145 1.16 -9.06 7.21
CA ILE A 145 0.44 -9.15 8.48
C ILE A 145 -0.79 -10.04 8.30
N ASP A 146 -1.07 -10.89 9.28
CA ASP A 146 -2.34 -11.64 9.32
C ASP A 146 -3.44 -10.80 9.96
N LEU A 147 -4.42 -10.40 9.15
CA LEU A 147 -5.62 -9.67 9.55
C LEU A 147 -6.88 -10.55 9.43
N SER A 148 -6.74 -11.87 9.58
CA SER A 148 -7.88 -12.82 9.58
C SER A 148 -8.91 -12.51 10.67
N ALA A 149 -8.48 -11.96 11.81
CA ALA A 149 -9.39 -11.49 12.87
C ALA A 149 -10.34 -10.38 12.40
N ALA A 150 -9.97 -9.65 11.34
CA ALA A 150 -10.80 -8.63 10.69
C ALA A 150 -11.42 -9.11 9.37
N LEU A 151 -11.38 -10.43 9.09
CA LEU A 151 -11.90 -11.06 7.85
C LEU A 151 -11.18 -10.58 6.57
N LEU A 152 -9.94 -10.12 6.69
CA LEU A 152 -9.15 -9.65 5.54
C LEU A 152 -8.14 -10.69 5.04
N GLY A 153 -7.81 -11.69 5.86
CA GLY A 153 -6.71 -12.62 5.58
C GLY A 153 -5.34 -11.95 5.69
N ARG A 154 -4.35 -12.45 4.96
CA ARG A 154 -3.01 -11.84 4.90
C ARG A 154 -3.03 -10.54 4.08
N ARG A 155 -2.46 -9.49 4.65
CA ARG A 155 -2.37 -8.13 4.09
C ARG A 155 -0.99 -7.55 4.32
N SER A 156 -0.77 -6.33 3.89
CA SER A 156 0.49 -5.62 4.15
C SER A 156 0.44 -4.78 5.43
N HIS A 157 1.58 -4.67 6.10
CA HIS A 157 1.83 -3.59 7.05
C HIS A 157 1.83 -2.24 6.31
N SER A 158 1.44 -1.17 7.02
CA SER A 158 1.67 0.18 6.50
C SER A 158 3.16 0.53 6.56
N PHE A 159 3.69 1.07 5.46
CA PHE A 159 5.07 1.54 5.36
C PHE A 159 5.17 2.78 4.46
N HIS A 160 6.25 3.54 4.61
CA HIS A 160 6.56 4.79 3.90
C HIS A 160 8.04 4.88 3.55
#